data_AF-A0A832I6W8-F1
#
_entry.id   AF-A0A832I6W8-F1
#
_cell.length_a   1.000
_cell.length_b   1.000
_cell.length_c   1.000
_cell.angle_alpha   90.00
_cell.angle_beta   90.00
_cell.angle_gamma   90.00
#
_symmetry.space_group_name_H-M   'P 1'
#
loop_
_entity.id
_entity.type
_entity.pdbx_description
1 polymer ?
#
loop_
_entity_poly.entity_id
_entity_poly.type
_entity_poly.pdbx_seq_one_letter_code
_entity_poly.pdbx_strand_id
1 'polypeptide(L)'
;MRGMLVFITAVMVVLFASCGGILPTGPKPEDLAKGLADKMMELIQSGEEPTHDQLREIIYVPNEDAANMHVQLIVLSLKDLLMSEFLTPSTPTSISVVGVTEASPGHHPWIISGKPEFVENVYIVTYRCLRTNTTSTLELPMITVHNEDKGFFFAVYIKQTDGATSVAVYPGFPPPPGE
;
A
#
# COMPACT_ATOMS: atom_id res chain seq x y z
N MET A 1 4.49 -6.37 61.43
CA MET A 1 4.32 -5.06 60.78
C MET A 1 5.69 -4.48 60.46
N ARG A 2 5.83 -3.88 59.27
CA ARG A 2 7.03 -3.24 58.67
C ARG A 2 8.09 -4.26 58.22
N GLY A 3 8.23 -4.60 56.95
CA GLY A 3 8.17 -3.75 55.75
C GLY A 3 9.60 -3.55 55.26
N MET A 4 10.21 -4.60 54.74
CA MET A 4 11.58 -4.61 54.23
C MET A 4 11.53 -4.23 52.74
N LEU A 5 11.77 -2.96 52.44
CA LEU A 5 11.89 -2.43 51.09
C LEU A 5 13.37 -2.41 50.71
N VAL A 6 13.82 -3.48 50.06
CA VAL A 6 15.14 -3.52 49.41
C VAL A 6 14.95 -2.94 48.01
N PHE A 7 15.37 -1.68 47.83
CA PHE A 7 15.52 -1.07 46.52
C PHE A 7 16.69 -1.74 45.80
N ILE A 8 16.40 -2.69 44.91
CA ILE A 8 17.37 -3.19 43.94
C ILE A 8 17.29 -2.26 42.74
N THR A 9 18.13 -1.24 42.73
CA THR A 9 18.35 -0.39 41.56
C THR A 9 19.21 -1.17 40.57
N ALA A 10 18.58 -1.97 39.72
CA ALA A 10 19.24 -2.61 38.59
C ALA A 10 19.52 -1.55 37.52
N VAL A 11 20.71 -0.95 37.59
CA VAL A 11 21.29 -0.18 36.48
C VAL A 11 21.65 -1.17 35.38
N MET A 12 20.71 -1.45 34.48
CA MET A 12 21.03 -2.14 33.23
C MET A 12 21.78 -1.16 32.34
N VAL A 13 23.08 -1.42 32.21
CA VAL A 13 23.98 -0.80 31.24
C VAL A 13 23.48 -1.14 29.84
N VAL A 14 22.83 -0.18 29.19
CA VAL A 14 22.49 -0.25 27.78
C VAL A 14 23.77 -0.08 26.99
N LEU A 15 24.21 -1.15 26.32
CA LEU A 15 25.23 -1.09 25.28
C LEU A 15 24.63 -0.36 24.07
N PHE A 16 24.76 0.96 24.06
CA PHE A 16 24.54 1.78 22.86
C PHE A 16 25.73 1.58 21.92
N ALA A 17 25.56 0.69 20.95
CA ALA A 17 26.38 0.62 19.76
C ALA A 17 25.50 0.46 18.52
N SER A 18 24.83 1.55 18.13
CA SER A 18 24.55 1.84 16.72
C SER A 18 24.24 3.34 16.57
N CYS A 19 25.12 4.05 15.87
CA CYS A 19 24.83 5.37 15.33
C CYS A 19 23.62 5.28 14.39
N GLY A 20 22.58 6.04 14.68
CA GLY A 20 21.40 6.18 13.83
C GLY A 20 20.33 6.83 14.67
N GLY A 21 20.11 8.14 14.47
CA GLY A 21 19.26 8.95 15.30
C GLY A 21 17.85 8.37 15.46
N ILE A 22 17.30 8.52 16.67
CA ILE A 22 15.88 8.43 16.92
C ILE A 22 15.25 9.63 16.21
N LEU A 23 14.96 9.47 14.92
CA LEU A 23 14.01 10.30 14.21
C LEU A 23 12.61 9.73 14.46
N PRO A 24 11.53 10.54 14.45
CA PRO A 24 10.18 10.03 14.38
C PRO A 24 10.00 9.41 12.99
N THR A 25 10.54 8.21 12.79
CA THR A 25 10.38 7.46 11.54
C THR A 25 8.94 6.99 11.54
N GLY A 26 8.15 7.44 10.55
CA GLY A 26 6.79 6.96 10.34
C GLY A 26 6.70 5.42 10.28
N PRO A 27 5.49 4.87 10.14
CA PRO A 27 5.29 3.43 10.06
C PRO A 27 6.21 2.79 9.02
N LYS A 28 6.78 1.62 9.35
CA LYS A 28 7.70 0.92 8.45
C LYS A 28 6.95 0.48 7.18
N PRO A 29 7.60 0.47 6.01
CA PRO A 29 6.96 0.03 4.77
C PRO A 29 6.33 -1.37 4.87
N GLU A 30 6.92 -2.28 5.64
CA GLU A 30 6.38 -3.62 5.89
C GLU A 30 5.08 -3.60 6.70
N ASP A 31 4.96 -2.69 7.68
CA ASP A 31 3.74 -2.52 8.48
C ASP A 31 2.61 -1.94 7.63
N LEU A 32 2.94 -1.00 6.74
CA LEU A 32 2.00 -0.41 5.77
C LEU A 32 1.51 -1.46 4.76
N ALA A 33 2.42 -2.25 4.21
CA ALA A 33 2.11 -3.34 3.28
C ALA A 33 1.24 -4.42 3.95
N LYS A 34 1.50 -4.71 5.24
CA LYS A 34 0.67 -5.60 6.03
C LYS A 34 -0.74 -5.02 6.20
N GLY A 35 -0.87 -3.74 6.51
CA GLY A 35 -2.16 -3.06 6.60
C GLY A 35 -2.98 -3.17 5.30
N LEU A 36 -2.33 -3.01 4.14
CA LEU A 36 -2.97 -3.22 2.84
C LEU A 36 -3.40 -4.67 2.61
N ALA A 37 -2.56 -5.64 2.95
CA ALA A 37 -2.91 -7.07 2.85
C ALA A 37 -4.10 -7.43 3.75
N ASP A 38 -4.10 -6.93 4.99
CA ASP A 38 -5.19 -7.15 5.95
C ASP A 38 -6.49 -6.53 5.40
N LYS A 39 -6.42 -5.30 4.89
CA LYS A 39 -7.59 -4.63 4.29
C LYS A 39 -8.12 -5.35 3.06
N MET A 40 -7.24 -5.85 2.20
CA MET A 40 -7.63 -6.65 1.04
C MET A 40 -8.32 -7.96 1.47
N MET A 41 -7.80 -8.63 2.51
CA MET A 41 -8.46 -9.82 3.05
C MET A 41 -9.82 -9.51 3.64
N GLU A 42 -10.00 -8.39 4.35
CA GLU A 42 -11.31 -7.94 4.84
C GLU A 42 -12.32 -7.81 3.69
N LEU A 43 -11.93 -7.13 2.59
CA LEU A 43 -12.80 -6.95 1.42
C LEU A 43 -13.17 -8.29 0.79
N ILE A 44 -12.20 -9.18 0.59
CA ILE A 44 -12.43 -10.52 0.02
C ILE A 44 -13.37 -11.34 0.90
N GLN A 45 -13.17 -11.31 2.23
CA GLN A 45 -13.96 -12.10 3.18
C GLN A 45 -15.36 -11.55 3.40
N SER A 46 -15.57 -10.24 3.21
CA SER A 46 -16.90 -9.63 3.29
C SER A 46 -17.87 -10.25 2.29
N GLY A 47 -17.39 -10.60 1.09
CA GLY A 47 -18.21 -11.09 -0.01
C GLY A 47 -19.18 -10.06 -0.59
N GLU A 48 -19.16 -8.83 -0.08
CA GLU A 48 -19.99 -7.72 -0.53
C GLU A 48 -19.24 -6.89 -1.58
N GLU A 49 -19.98 -6.17 -2.43
CA GLU A 49 -19.38 -5.20 -3.34
C GLU A 49 -18.84 -4.01 -2.53
N PRO A 50 -17.53 -3.70 -2.58
CA PRO A 50 -16.97 -2.61 -1.79
C PRO A 50 -17.55 -1.25 -2.18
N THR A 51 -17.86 -0.43 -1.18
CA THR A 51 -18.25 0.97 -1.40
C THR A 51 -17.06 1.81 -1.86
N HIS A 52 -17.32 2.97 -2.47
CA HIS A 52 -16.26 3.90 -2.84
C HIS A 52 -15.38 4.31 -1.65
N ASP A 53 -15.96 4.51 -0.47
CA ASP A 53 -15.18 4.85 0.73
C ASP A 53 -14.27 3.70 1.16
N GLN A 54 -14.73 2.46 1.06
CA GLN A 54 -13.89 1.28 1.31
C GLN A 54 -12.76 1.15 0.28
N LEU A 55 -13.01 1.48 -0.99
CA LEU A 55 -11.97 1.48 -2.02
C LEU A 55 -10.94 2.57 -1.80
N ARG A 56 -11.35 3.73 -1.25
CA ARG A 56 -10.44 4.82 -0.89
C ARG A 56 -9.50 4.50 0.27
N GLU A 57 -9.76 3.43 1.01
CA GLU A 57 -8.82 2.90 2.02
C GLU A 57 -7.62 2.16 1.41
N ILE A 58 -7.73 1.70 0.16
CA ILE A 58 -6.67 0.94 -0.53
C ILE A 58 -6.20 1.61 -1.83
N ILE A 59 -6.94 2.57 -2.35
CA ILE A 59 -6.61 3.41 -3.50
C ILE A 59 -6.71 4.87 -3.07
N TYR A 60 -5.60 5.59 -3.12
CA TYR A 60 -5.58 7.01 -2.75
C TYR A 60 -6.35 7.85 -3.78
N VAL A 61 -7.20 8.74 -3.29
CA VAL A 61 -7.88 9.75 -4.10
C VAL A 61 -7.87 11.06 -3.33
N PRO A 62 -7.25 12.14 -3.87
CA PRO A 62 -7.34 13.47 -3.28
C PRO A 62 -8.79 13.85 -3.01
N ASN A 63 -9.06 14.51 -1.88
CA ASN A 63 -10.44 14.80 -1.45
C ASN A 63 -11.18 15.69 -2.46
N GLU A 64 -10.46 16.63 -3.07
CA GLU A 64 -10.95 17.51 -4.12
C GLU A 64 -11.41 16.75 -5.38
N ASP A 65 -10.86 15.56 -5.62
CA ASP A 65 -11.12 14.75 -6.81
C ASP A 65 -12.14 13.63 -6.56
N ALA A 66 -12.44 13.32 -5.30
CA ALA A 66 -13.26 12.17 -4.91
C ALA A 66 -14.71 12.20 -5.47
N ALA A 67 -15.25 13.39 -5.70
CA ALA A 67 -16.59 13.58 -6.28
C ALA A 67 -16.61 13.48 -7.82
N ASN A 68 -15.45 13.42 -8.49
CA ASN A 68 -15.39 13.36 -9.94
C ASN A 68 -15.79 11.97 -10.46
N MET A 69 -16.79 11.91 -11.36
CA MET A 69 -17.30 10.66 -11.90
C MET A 69 -16.24 9.83 -12.65
N HIS A 70 -15.33 10.47 -13.39
CA HIS A 70 -14.28 9.75 -14.11
C HIS A 70 -13.24 9.16 -13.15
N VAL A 71 -12.93 9.87 -12.05
CA VAL A 71 -12.07 9.33 -10.98
C VAL A 71 -12.73 8.09 -10.35
N GLN A 72 -14.03 8.15 -10.04
CA GLN A 72 -14.77 7.02 -9.49
C GLN A 72 -14.77 5.79 -10.43
N LEU A 73 -14.95 5.99 -11.74
CA LEU A 73 -14.89 4.90 -12.73
C LEU A 73 -13.51 4.22 -12.79
N ILE A 74 -12.44 5.00 -12.68
CA ILE A 74 -11.07 4.46 -12.65
C ILE A 74 -10.80 3.71 -11.34
N VAL A 75 -11.29 4.21 -10.19
CA VAL A 75 -11.21 3.48 -8.91
C VAL A 75 -11.91 2.12 -9.00
N LEU A 76 -13.08 2.04 -9.63
CA LEU A 76 -13.78 0.77 -9.85
C LEU A 76 -12.99 -0.17 -10.77
N SER A 77 -12.37 0.36 -11.82
CA SER A 77 -11.52 -0.44 -12.72
C SER A 77 -10.29 -1.00 -11.99
N LEU A 78 -9.69 -0.21 -11.08
CA LEU A 78 -8.58 -0.66 -10.24
C LEU A 78 -9.02 -1.69 -9.19
N LYS A 79 -10.25 -1.58 -8.65
CA LYS A 79 -10.84 -2.63 -7.82
C LYS A 79 -10.88 -3.95 -8.60
N ASP A 80 -11.40 -3.96 -9.82
CA ASP A 80 -11.50 -5.18 -10.62
C ASP A 80 -10.12 -5.80 -10.90
N LEU A 81 -9.11 -4.96 -11.19
CA LEU A 81 -7.72 -5.41 -11.31
C LEU A 81 -7.20 -6.05 -10.01
N LEU A 82 -7.29 -5.35 -8.89
CA LEU A 82 -6.82 -5.85 -7.59
C LEU A 82 -7.54 -7.15 -7.20
N MET A 83 -8.86 -7.21 -7.34
CA MET A 83 -9.64 -8.42 -7.07
C MET A 83 -9.20 -9.57 -7.97
N SER A 84 -8.99 -9.32 -9.26
CA SER A 84 -8.50 -10.33 -10.21
C SER A 84 -7.13 -10.90 -9.79
N GLU A 85 -6.17 -10.02 -9.44
CA GLU A 85 -4.83 -10.43 -9.01
C GLU A 85 -4.87 -11.28 -7.73
N PHE A 86 -5.64 -10.86 -6.72
CA PHE A 86 -5.70 -11.57 -5.44
C PHE A 86 -6.53 -12.85 -5.47
N LEU A 87 -7.59 -12.92 -6.29
CA LEU A 87 -8.50 -14.07 -6.39
C LEU A 87 -8.05 -15.13 -7.41
N THR A 88 -7.01 -14.87 -8.20
CA THR A 88 -6.50 -15.85 -9.17
C THR A 88 -5.39 -16.71 -8.55
N PRO A 89 -5.40 -18.05 -8.71
CA PRO A 89 -6.39 -18.87 -9.41
C PRO A 89 -7.63 -19.25 -8.58
N SER A 90 -7.65 -18.95 -7.29
CA SER A 90 -8.81 -19.12 -6.41
C SER A 90 -8.73 -18.19 -5.21
N THR A 91 -9.81 -18.04 -4.44
CA THR A 91 -9.85 -17.17 -3.26
C THR A 91 -8.75 -17.51 -2.24
N PRO A 92 -7.98 -16.52 -1.75
CA PRO A 92 -6.97 -16.76 -0.71
C PRO A 92 -7.63 -17.07 0.63
N THR A 93 -7.01 -17.94 1.41
CA THR A 93 -7.32 -18.12 2.83
C THR A 93 -6.52 -17.17 3.71
N SER A 94 -5.36 -16.70 3.23
CA SER A 94 -4.60 -15.62 3.85
C SER A 94 -3.69 -14.92 2.84
N ILE A 95 -3.46 -13.62 3.03
CA ILE A 95 -2.43 -12.83 2.35
C ILE A 95 -1.35 -12.48 3.37
N SER A 96 -0.08 -12.60 2.98
CA SER A 96 1.06 -12.23 3.81
C SER A 96 2.11 -11.48 3.00
N VAL A 97 2.78 -10.51 3.61
CA VAL A 97 3.90 -9.79 3.00
C VAL A 97 5.15 -10.66 3.07
N VAL A 98 5.82 -10.85 1.94
CA VAL A 98 7.08 -11.61 1.84
C VAL A 98 8.28 -10.66 1.74
N GLY A 99 8.11 -9.55 1.02
CA GLY A 99 9.16 -8.57 0.82
C GLY A 99 8.57 -7.23 0.42
N VAL A 100 9.27 -6.18 0.82
CA VAL A 100 9.00 -4.81 0.41
C VAL A 100 10.33 -4.24 -0.08
N THR A 101 10.35 -3.76 -1.31
CA THR A 101 11.54 -3.14 -1.91
C THR A 101 11.15 -1.78 -2.43
N GLU A 102 12.01 -0.77 -2.21
CA GLU A 102 11.79 0.54 -2.84
C GLU A 102 11.82 0.40 -4.36
N ALA A 103 10.83 0.99 -5.02
CA ALA A 103 10.63 0.83 -6.45
C ALA A 103 11.71 1.59 -7.24
N SER A 104 12.25 0.95 -8.27
CA SER A 104 13.24 1.56 -9.16
C SER A 104 12.85 1.34 -10.63
N PRO A 105 13.03 2.34 -11.51
CA PRO A 105 12.55 2.24 -12.88
C PRO A 105 13.15 1.03 -13.61
N GLY A 106 12.32 0.33 -14.39
CA GLY A 106 12.76 -0.76 -15.28
C GLY A 106 12.86 -2.15 -14.65
N HIS A 107 12.60 -2.33 -13.35
CA HIS A 107 12.69 -3.62 -12.66
C HIS A 107 11.33 -4.29 -12.40
N HIS A 108 10.23 -3.61 -12.72
CA HIS A 108 8.87 -4.04 -12.46
C HIS A 108 7.93 -3.52 -13.57
N PRO A 109 6.74 -4.11 -13.77
CA PRO A 109 5.84 -3.70 -14.86
C PRO A 109 5.27 -2.27 -14.69
N TRP A 110 5.37 -1.68 -13.50
CA TRP A 110 4.79 -0.37 -13.18
C TRP A 110 5.60 0.81 -13.69
N ILE A 111 4.93 1.83 -14.24
CA ILE A 111 5.55 3.12 -14.57
C ILE A 111 5.58 3.98 -13.31
N ILE A 112 6.76 4.15 -12.71
CA ILE A 112 6.95 4.97 -11.51
C ILE A 112 7.54 6.36 -11.78
N SER A 113 7.95 6.64 -13.03
CA SER A 113 8.37 7.98 -13.44
C SER A 113 7.21 8.97 -13.38
N GLY A 114 7.50 10.25 -13.12
CA GLY A 114 6.45 11.28 -13.03
C GLY A 114 5.62 11.19 -11.75
N LYS A 115 6.25 10.76 -10.64
CA LYS A 115 5.66 10.72 -9.30
C LYS A 115 4.98 12.05 -8.94
N PRO A 116 3.68 12.05 -8.59
CA PRO A 116 3.00 13.26 -8.10
C PRO A 116 3.63 13.77 -6.81
N GLU A 117 3.57 15.08 -6.57
CA GLU A 117 4.18 15.70 -5.38
C GLU A 117 3.61 15.18 -4.06
N PHE A 118 2.32 14.78 -4.03
CA PHE A 118 1.71 14.22 -2.82
C PHE A 118 2.19 12.80 -2.49
N VAL A 119 2.82 12.09 -3.43
CA VAL A 119 3.34 10.73 -3.20
C VAL A 119 4.75 10.81 -2.64
N GLU A 120 4.91 10.28 -1.43
CA GLU A 120 6.17 10.31 -0.70
C GLU A 120 7.15 9.25 -1.24
N ASN A 121 6.79 7.97 -1.13
CA ASN A 121 7.60 6.85 -1.60
C ASN A 121 6.77 5.83 -2.38
N VAL A 122 7.45 5.06 -3.23
CA VAL A 122 6.86 3.94 -3.97
C VAL A 122 7.67 2.68 -3.67
N TYR A 123 6.96 1.61 -3.38
CA TYR A 123 7.52 0.29 -3.11
C TYR A 123 6.88 -0.74 -4.03
N ILE A 124 7.62 -1.81 -4.28
CA ILE A 124 7.08 -3.06 -4.81
C ILE A 124 6.95 -4.03 -3.64
N VAL A 125 5.73 -4.54 -3.45
CA VAL A 125 5.41 -5.48 -2.39
C VAL A 125 5.15 -6.84 -3.00
N THR A 126 5.92 -7.82 -2.55
CA THR A 126 5.66 -9.23 -2.87
C THR A 126 4.72 -9.79 -1.83
N TYR A 127 3.50 -10.10 -2.24
CA TYR A 127 2.51 -10.79 -1.41
C TYR A 127 2.56 -12.29 -1.69
N ARG A 128 2.43 -13.09 -0.63
CA ARG A 128 2.14 -14.51 -0.71
C ARG A 128 0.70 -14.77 -0.31
N CYS A 129 -0.04 -15.33 -1.26
CA CYS A 129 -1.43 -15.74 -1.10
C CYS A 129 -1.46 -17.25 -0.84
N LEU A 130 -1.81 -17.63 0.38
CA LEU A 130 -2.10 -19.03 0.71
C LEU A 130 -3.53 -19.35 0.29
N ARG A 131 -3.73 -20.53 -0.28
CA ARG A 131 -5.02 -21.07 -0.72
C ARG A 131 -5.14 -22.50 -0.21
N THR A 132 -6.35 -23.07 -0.22
CA THR A 132 -6.61 -24.41 0.34
C THR A 132 -5.64 -25.49 -0.18
N ASN A 133 -5.27 -25.43 -1.46
CA ASN A 133 -4.44 -26.45 -2.11
C ASN A 133 -3.17 -25.91 -2.79
N THR A 134 -2.97 -24.60 -2.80
CA THR A 134 -1.88 -23.96 -3.55
C THR A 134 -1.39 -22.71 -2.83
N THR A 135 -0.21 -22.22 -3.23
CA THR A 135 0.30 -20.91 -2.85
C THR A 135 0.70 -20.17 -4.10
N SER A 136 0.38 -18.88 -4.18
CA SER A 136 0.83 -17.99 -5.26
C SER A 136 1.53 -16.78 -4.68
N THR A 137 2.43 -16.21 -5.47
CA THR A 137 3.06 -14.92 -5.19
C THR A 137 2.60 -13.93 -6.24
N LEU A 138 2.35 -12.69 -5.82
CA LEU A 138 2.06 -11.59 -6.73
C LEU A 138 2.78 -10.33 -6.25
N GLU A 139 3.13 -9.47 -7.19
CA GLU A 139 3.86 -8.23 -6.93
C GLU A 139 3.01 -7.04 -7.34
N LEU A 140 2.68 -6.20 -6.37
CA LEU A 140 1.89 -5.00 -6.58
C LEU A 140 2.64 -3.79 -6.06
N PRO A 141 2.36 -2.60 -6.62
CA PRO A 141 2.91 -1.38 -6.08
C PRO A 141 2.26 -1.06 -4.74
N MET A 142 3.00 -0.36 -3.90
CA MET A 142 2.48 0.35 -2.74
C MET A 142 3.05 1.76 -2.76
N ILE A 143 2.19 2.75 -2.68
CA ILE A 143 2.56 4.14 -2.48
C ILE A 143 2.33 4.55 -1.03
N THR A 144 3.13 5.50 -0.59
CA THR A 144 2.90 6.27 0.63
C THR A 144 2.61 7.70 0.22
N VAL A 145 1.72 8.35 0.96
CA VAL A 145 1.25 9.70 0.65
C VAL A 145 1.59 10.61 1.81
N HIS A 146 2.01 11.84 1.52
CA HIS A 146 2.33 12.81 2.56
C HIS A 146 1.11 13.06 3.46
N ASN A 147 1.35 13.02 4.77
CA ASN A 147 0.34 13.18 5.81
C ASN A 147 -0.71 12.04 5.89
N GLU A 148 -0.42 10.88 5.29
CA GLU A 148 -1.20 9.65 5.47
C GLU A 148 -0.37 8.60 6.21
N ASP A 149 -0.92 8.04 7.30
CA ASP A 149 -0.26 6.99 8.09
C ASP A 149 -0.57 5.57 7.57
N LYS A 150 -0.90 5.44 6.27
CA LYS A 150 -1.24 4.16 5.62
C LYS A 150 -0.68 4.09 4.19
N GLY A 151 -0.54 2.87 3.69
CA GLY A 151 -0.17 2.61 2.30
C GLY A 151 -1.39 2.51 1.40
N PHE A 152 -1.20 2.75 0.10
CA PHE A 152 -2.22 2.56 -0.95
C PHE A 152 -1.60 1.78 -2.11
N PHE A 153 -2.37 0.98 -2.85
CA PHE A 153 -1.85 0.31 -4.06
C PHE A 153 -1.58 1.34 -5.17
N PHE A 154 -2.52 2.26 -5.37
CA PHE A 154 -2.49 3.26 -6.43
C PHE A 154 -3.05 4.59 -5.91
N ALA A 155 -2.78 5.66 -6.66
CA ALA A 155 -3.46 6.94 -6.59
C ALA A 155 -4.25 7.18 -7.88
N VAL A 156 -5.45 7.73 -7.76
CA VAL A 156 -6.26 8.23 -8.87
C VAL A 156 -6.56 9.70 -8.61
N TYR A 157 -6.22 10.57 -9.55
CA TYR A 157 -6.30 12.02 -9.37
C TYR A 157 -6.50 12.74 -10.70
N ILE A 158 -6.97 13.99 -10.65
CA ILE A 158 -7.06 14.86 -11.82
C ILE A 158 -5.71 15.53 -12.02
N LYS A 159 -5.11 15.28 -13.18
CA LYS A 159 -3.88 15.94 -13.62
C LYS A 159 -4.23 17.10 -14.55
N GLN A 160 -3.81 18.30 -14.18
CA GLN A 160 -3.82 19.44 -15.09
C GLN A 160 -2.60 19.37 -16.02
N THR A 161 -2.83 19.61 -17.30
CA THR A 161 -1.79 19.82 -18.32
C THR A 161 -2.02 21.18 -18.99
N ASP A 162 -1.07 21.62 -19.83
CA ASP A 162 -1.10 22.91 -20.53
C ASP A 162 -2.21 23.00 -21.60
N GLY A 163 -3.47 22.87 -21.18
CA GLY A 163 -4.66 22.95 -22.02
C GLY A 163 -5.75 21.90 -21.76
N ALA A 164 -5.53 20.93 -20.85
CA ALA A 164 -6.53 19.89 -20.55
C ALA A 164 -6.46 19.39 -19.10
N THR A 165 -7.54 18.77 -18.66
CA THR A 165 -7.60 17.95 -17.43
C THR A 165 -7.82 16.51 -17.82
N SER A 166 -6.99 15.60 -17.31
CA SER A 166 -7.19 14.16 -17.48
C SER A 166 -7.17 13.46 -16.12
N VAL A 167 -7.86 12.32 -16.03
CA VAL A 167 -7.71 11.43 -14.88
C VAL A 167 -6.41 10.64 -15.07
N ALA A 168 -5.58 10.64 -14.04
CA ALA A 168 -4.31 9.93 -14.00
C ALA A 168 -4.33 8.84 -12.94
N VAL A 169 -3.57 7.77 -13.20
CA VAL A 169 -3.30 6.68 -12.23
C VAL A 169 -1.81 6.66 -11.95
N TYR A 170 -1.43 6.48 -10.68
CA TYR A 170 -0.05 6.33 -10.27
C TYR A 170 0.12 5.24 -9.20
N PRO A 171 1.11 4.33 -9.28
CA PRO A 171 1.99 4.10 -10.42
C PRO A 171 1.20 3.76 -11.68
N GLY A 172 1.73 4.15 -12.83
CA GLY A 172 1.08 3.94 -14.11
C GLY A 172 1.23 2.51 -14.62
N PHE A 173 0.40 2.16 -15.61
CA PHE A 173 0.51 0.91 -16.35
C PHE A 173 1.44 1.09 -17.56
N PRO A 174 2.19 0.05 -17.95
CA PRO A 174 2.93 0.09 -19.20
C PRO A 174 1.94 0.20 -20.37
N PRO A 175 2.31 0.89 -21.48
CA PRO A 175 1.48 0.90 -22.67
C PRO A 175 1.25 -0.54 -23.16
N PRO A 176 0.08 -0.84 -23.74
CA PRO A 176 -0.15 -2.14 -24.34
C PRO A 176 0.92 -2.40 -25.42
N PRO A 177 1.38 -3.65 -25.59
CA PRO A 177 2.40 -3.96 -26.59
C PRO A 177 1.88 -3.60 -28.00
N GLY A 178 2.46 -2.59 -28.63
CA GLY A 178 2.14 -2.18 -30.01
C GLY A 178 1.84 -0.70 -30.24
N GLU A 179 1.92 0.15 -29.22
CA GLU A 179 1.90 1.62 -29.34
C GLU A 179 3.30 2.24 -29.32
#